data_AF-A0A2E3N5I1-F1
#
_entry.id   AF-A0A2E3N5I1-F1
#
_cell.length_a   1.000
_cell.length_b   1.000
_cell.length_c   1.000
_cell.angle_alpha   90.00
_cell.angle_beta   90.00
_cell.angle_gamma   90.00
#
_symmetry.space_group_name_H-M   'P 1'
#
loop_
_entity.id
_entity.type
_entity.pdbx_description
1 polymer ?
#
loop_
_entity_poly.entity_id
_entity_poly.type
_entity_poly.pdbx_seq_one_letter_code
_entity_poly.pdbx_strand_id
1 'polypeptide(L)'
;MKRSALIPVLFLTAGLAFGLGWIAKPSQGNSGSSVATGGSKSTGAASRPMRPPGAMPSSSDKRGGVKEFLSQYISGGTISSDNMAAAVEQMRKENDPILRRKLFTELLENLTPENAHSAYVALQSGRRRGRGAGDDELRLMAHAWGRIDGPGAIKALTAMRAEREGEEGGRGRGRGGERGGIELVSVLSGWATADGRAAADYVSGVEDDREKGMLSFGVVRGMMVNGVDEAMAYVSSLPQTEDGGRTQNWYMSTIASEMLEEGLDSAKAWVDTISDPSLRGGALSRVAESAVRDDLESAVEWVTQYAGDEAGQRAVNRVANEWAEDDPQAVLTWADSLPDAAKAEAYGEAFEEWTRRDATAAGDFLTGMEPSSARDSAVEEFSTTLSREEPATAIQWAETISDVETRVDTLTQVARSWFYRDREAASQWIETSDLPQEAIESITAERRGFEGRGGGGGRPGGGGPRGR
;
A
#
# COMPACT_ATOMS: atom_id res chain seq x y z
N MET A 1 17.12 -40.96 -47.39
CA MET A 1 15.87 -41.70 -47.70
C MET A 1 14.73 -41.14 -46.84
N LYS A 2 13.46 -41.36 -47.20
CA LYS A 2 12.28 -40.84 -46.44
C LYS A 2 11.64 -41.93 -45.56
N ARG A 3 11.19 -41.56 -44.36
CA ARG A 3 10.01 -42.01 -43.57
C ARG A 3 10.16 -41.41 -42.15
N SER A 4 9.31 -40.58 -41.55
CA SER A 4 7.89 -40.18 -41.70
C SER A 4 6.91 -40.87 -40.74
N ALA A 5 6.71 -40.24 -39.57
CA ALA A 5 5.53 -40.22 -38.70
C ALA A 5 5.66 -38.92 -37.87
N LEU A 6 4.79 -37.90 -37.80
CA LEU A 6 3.37 -37.67 -38.11
C LEU A 6 2.33 -38.17 -37.07
N ILE A 7 1.99 -37.26 -36.15
CA ILE A 7 0.61 -36.89 -35.73
C ILE A 7 -0.13 -37.90 -34.81
N PRO A 8 -0.93 -37.45 -33.81
CA PRO A 8 -1.67 -36.18 -33.80
C PRO A 8 -1.44 -35.21 -32.62
N VAL A 9 -1.70 -33.93 -32.93
CA VAL A 9 -2.10 -32.90 -31.96
C VAL A 9 -3.55 -33.17 -31.54
N LEU A 10 -3.85 -33.04 -30.24
CA LEU A 10 -5.22 -32.98 -29.72
C LEU A 10 -5.40 -31.68 -28.93
N PHE A 11 -6.11 -30.72 -29.53
CA PHE A 11 -6.68 -29.61 -28.77
C PHE A 11 -7.87 -30.15 -27.95
N LEU A 12 -7.87 -29.88 -26.64
CA LEU A 12 -9.02 -30.13 -25.77
C LEU A 12 -9.39 -28.83 -25.05
N THR A 13 -10.25 -28.04 -25.71
CA THR A 13 -10.84 -26.82 -25.14
C THR A 13 -11.90 -27.19 -24.11
N ALA A 14 -11.51 -27.25 -22.83
CA ALA A 14 -12.41 -27.48 -21.70
C ALA A 14 -12.84 -26.15 -21.06
N GLY A 15 -13.65 -25.37 -21.77
CA GLY A 15 -14.26 -24.17 -21.21
C GLY A 15 -15.36 -24.51 -20.21
N LEU A 16 -15.17 -24.21 -18.92
CA LEU A 16 -16.20 -24.33 -17.89
C LEU A 16 -16.56 -22.95 -17.33
N ALA A 17 -17.62 -22.36 -17.89
CA ALA A 17 -18.23 -21.16 -17.33
C ALA A 17 -19.11 -21.51 -16.12
N PHE A 18 -18.85 -20.86 -14.99
CA PHE A 18 -19.78 -20.70 -13.87
C PHE A 18 -19.88 -19.20 -13.57
N GLY A 19 -21.05 -18.61 -13.31
CA GLY A 19 -22.38 -19.21 -13.27
C GLY A 19 -23.32 -18.34 -12.43
N LEU A 20 -23.77 -17.20 -12.98
CA LEU A 20 -24.49 -16.15 -12.24
C LEU A 20 -25.75 -16.69 -11.52
N GLY A 21 -25.66 -16.78 -10.18
CA GLY A 21 -26.68 -17.37 -9.31
C GLY A 21 -27.94 -16.54 -9.11
N TRP A 22 -28.79 -16.44 -10.13
CA TRP A 22 -30.16 -15.91 -9.99
C TRP A 22 -31.04 -16.85 -9.15
N ILE A 23 -31.39 -16.46 -7.92
CA ILE A 23 -32.35 -17.20 -7.10
C ILE A 23 -33.79 -16.82 -7.48
N ALA A 24 -34.40 -17.66 -8.32
CA ALA A 24 -35.84 -17.62 -8.57
C ALA A 24 -36.64 -18.11 -7.35
N LYS A 25 -37.82 -17.53 -7.11
CA LYS A 25 -38.72 -17.96 -6.02
C LYS A 25 -39.37 -19.32 -6.33
N PRO A 26 -39.40 -20.28 -5.38
CA PRO A 26 -40.35 -21.38 -5.47
C PRO A 26 -41.76 -20.87 -5.18
N SER A 27 -42.71 -21.18 -6.06
CA SER A 27 -44.13 -21.07 -5.78
C SER A 27 -44.64 -22.39 -5.19
N GLN A 28 -45.35 -22.32 -4.06
CA GLN A 28 -46.31 -23.35 -3.68
C GLN A 28 -47.58 -22.70 -3.15
N GLY A 29 -48.68 -22.95 -3.83
CA GLY A 29 -49.98 -23.01 -3.17
C GLY A 29 -50.27 -24.48 -2.88
N ASN A 30 -50.64 -24.79 -1.64
CA ASN A 30 -51.41 -25.99 -1.36
C ASN A 30 -52.50 -25.66 -0.34
N SER A 31 -53.71 -26.16 -0.57
CA SER A 31 -54.88 -25.92 0.26
C SER A 31 -54.98 -26.98 1.36
N GLY A 32 -55.20 -26.53 2.60
CA GLY A 32 -55.42 -27.41 3.75
C GLY A 32 -56.47 -26.82 4.68
N SER A 33 -57.71 -27.28 4.58
CA SER A 33 -58.85 -26.77 5.35
C SER A 33 -59.18 -27.65 6.56
N SER A 34 -59.23 -27.02 7.74
CA SER A 34 -60.13 -27.30 8.88
C SER A 34 -60.45 -28.75 9.31
N VAL A 35 -60.29 -29.03 10.60
CA VAL A 35 -61.40 -29.31 11.56
C VAL A 35 -60.85 -29.29 12.99
N ALA A 36 -61.69 -29.13 14.02
CA ALA A 36 -61.30 -28.87 15.41
C ALA A 36 -61.98 -29.82 16.43
N THR A 37 -61.33 -30.02 17.59
CA THR A 37 -61.89 -30.38 18.92
C THR A 37 -60.74 -30.51 19.94
N GLY A 38 -60.87 -30.24 21.26
CA GLY A 38 -61.95 -29.58 22.00
C GLY A 38 -61.82 -29.73 23.55
N GLY A 39 -61.91 -28.61 24.30
CA GLY A 39 -62.07 -28.57 25.77
C GLY A 39 -60.78 -28.64 26.64
N SER A 40 -60.78 -28.26 27.93
CA SER A 40 -61.78 -27.49 28.71
C SER A 40 -61.27 -27.05 30.11
N LYS A 41 -61.23 -25.72 30.40
CA LYS A 41 -61.34 -25.05 31.75
C LYS A 41 -60.26 -25.37 32.83
N SER A 42 -59.93 -24.53 33.82
CA SER A 42 -60.03 -23.08 34.11
C SER A 42 -59.10 -22.79 35.35
N THR A 43 -59.04 -21.69 36.13
CA THR A 43 -59.90 -20.53 36.41
C THR A 43 -59.13 -19.41 37.15
N GLY A 44 -59.49 -18.14 36.97
CA GLY A 44 -59.13 -17.01 37.87
C GLY A 44 -57.85 -16.22 37.53
N ALA A 45 -57.73 -14.92 37.83
CA ALA A 45 -58.74 -13.98 38.37
C ALA A 45 -58.38 -12.49 38.12
N ALA A 46 -59.39 -11.62 38.27
CA ALA A 46 -59.35 -10.15 38.43
C ALA A 46 -58.89 -9.26 37.25
N SER A 47 -59.61 -8.14 37.06
CA SER A 47 -59.45 -7.20 35.93
C SER A 47 -59.11 -5.78 36.38
N ARG A 48 -58.30 -5.05 35.60
CA ARG A 48 -58.28 -3.57 35.56
C ARG A 48 -58.22 -3.10 34.09
N PRO A 49 -58.85 -1.97 33.73
CA PRO A 49 -59.12 -1.62 32.34
C PRO A 49 -57.93 -1.00 31.59
N MET A 50 -58.07 -0.95 30.27
CA MET A 50 -57.07 -0.48 29.30
C MET A 50 -56.60 0.96 29.51
N ARG A 51 -55.32 1.18 29.23
CA ARG A 51 -54.78 2.41 28.63
C ARG A 51 -54.24 2.00 27.26
N PRO A 52 -54.54 2.70 26.15
CA PRO A 52 -54.18 2.21 24.83
C PRO A 52 -52.65 2.18 24.65
N PRO A 53 -52.06 1.10 24.10
CA PRO A 53 -50.73 1.20 23.54
C PRO A 53 -50.81 2.14 22.34
N GLY A 54 -50.03 3.23 22.37
CA GLY A 54 -49.79 4.01 21.16
C GLY A 54 -49.13 3.10 20.13
N ALA A 55 -49.71 3.00 18.93
CA ALA A 55 -49.21 2.11 17.91
C ALA A 55 -47.83 2.58 17.41
N MET A 56 -46.77 1.96 17.94
CA MET A 56 -45.51 1.85 17.22
C MET A 56 -45.81 1.16 15.88
N PRO A 57 -45.56 1.79 14.72
CA PRO A 57 -45.68 1.09 13.44
C PRO A 57 -44.65 -0.03 13.41
N SER A 58 -45.10 -1.28 13.31
CA SER A 58 -44.19 -2.43 13.15
C SER A 58 -43.34 -2.23 11.90
N SER A 59 -42.02 -2.43 12.00
CA SER A 59 -41.02 -2.08 11.00
C SER A 59 -40.96 -3.06 9.81
N SER A 60 -42.12 -3.29 9.17
CA SER A 60 -42.37 -4.45 8.29
C SER A 60 -42.73 -4.10 6.84
N ASP A 61 -42.04 -3.15 6.19
CA ASP A 61 -41.73 -3.27 4.76
C ASP A 61 -40.45 -2.52 4.32
N LYS A 62 -39.29 -2.91 4.87
CA LYS A 62 -37.97 -2.34 4.50
C LYS A 62 -37.49 -2.66 3.06
N ARG A 63 -38.37 -3.14 2.16
CA ARG A 63 -38.09 -3.25 0.71
C ARG A 63 -38.82 -2.18 -0.12
N GLY A 64 -39.88 -1.55 0.40
CA GLY A 64 -40.56 -0.44 -0.26
C GLY A 64 -39.70 0.84 -0.29
N GLY A 65 -39.13 1.22 0.85
CA GLY A 65 -38.54 2.55 1.08
C GLY A 65 -37.44 2.99 0.11
N VAL A 66 -36.67 2.08 -0.48
CA VAL A 66 -35.64 2.45 -1.49
C VAL A 66 -36.28 2.85 -2.82
N LYS A 67 -37.28 2.10 -3.29
CA LYS A 67 -38.01 2.43 -4.52
C LYS A 67 -38.91 3.66 -4.33
N GLU A 68 -39.52 3.78 -3.16
CA GLU A 68 -40.30 4.95 -2.75
C GLU A 68 -39.43 6.21 -2.71
N PHE A 69 -38.21 6.14 -2.15
CA PHE A 69 -37.22 7.21 -2.18
C PHE A 69 -36.83 7.59 -3.61
N LEU A 70 -36.41 6.64 -4.45
CA LEU A 70 -36.03 6.93 -5.84
C LEU A 70 -37.19 7.55 -6.64
N SER A 71 -38.43 7.12 -6.40
CA SER A 71 -39.61 7.67 -7.08
C SER A 71 -39.91 9.15 -6.77
N GLN A 72 -39.30 9.72 -5.73
CA GLN A 72 -39.38 11.15 -5.41
C GLN A 72 -38.39 12.00 -6.23
N TYR A 73 -37.37 11.36 -6.82
CA TYR A 73 -36.23 12.05 -7.44
C TYR A 73 -36.00 11.71 -8.92
N ILE A 74 -36.45 10.54 -9.39
CA ILE A 74 -36.40 10.17 -10.81
C ILE A 74 -37.48 10.95 -11.60
N SER A 75 -37.06 11.66 -12.65
CA SER A 75 -37.93 12.39 -13.57
C SER A 75 -37.50 12.10 -15.00
N GLY A 76 -38.41 11.58 -15.84
CA GLY A 76 -38.10 11.20 -17.22
C GLY A 76 -37.20 9.96 -17.38
N GLY A 77 -36.91 9.24 -16.30
CA GLY A 77 -36.08 8.03 -16.30
C GLY A 77 -34.66 8.21 -15.75
N THR A 78 -34.26 9.44 -15.43
CA THR A 78 -32.98 9.77 -14.76
C THR A 78 -33.21 10.67 -13.55
N ILE A 79 -32.17 10.89 -12.75
CA ILE A 79 -32.18 11.86 -11.65
C ILE A 79 -31.46 13.13 -12.13
N SER A 80 -32.14 14.29 -12.07
CA SER A 80 -31.54 15.59 -12.41
C SER A 80 -30.48 16.01 -11.38
N SER A 81 -29.59 16.94 -11.74
CA SER A 81 -28.52 17.42 -10.87
C SER A 81 -29.03 17.95 -9.52
N ASP A 82 -30.15 18.69 -9.52
CA ASP A 82 -30.79 19.22 -8.31
C ASP A 82 -31.44 18.10 -7.48
N ASN A 83 -32.15 17.17 -8.14
CA ASN A 83 -32.78 16.03 -7.46
C ASN A 83 -31.72 15.10 -6.85
N MET A 84 -30.58 14.92 -7.51
CA MET A 84 -29.46 14.11 -7.03
C MET A 84 -28.82 14.73 -5.78
N ALA A 85 -28.60 16.06 -5.77
CA ALA A 85 -28.15 16.76 -4.56
C ALA A 85 -29.15 16.60 -3.40
N ALA A 86 -30.45 16.79 -3.66
CA ALA A 86 -31.50 16.64 -2.66
C ALA A 86 -31.62 15.20 -2.12
N ALA A 87 -31.47 14.19 -2.99
CA ALA A 87 -31.47 12.78 -2.63
C ALA A 87 -30.27 12.39 -1.77
N VAL A 88 -29.04 12.80 -2.15
CA VAL A 88 -27.83 12.63 -1.34
C VAL A 88 -27.97 13.33 0.03
N GLU A 89 -28.61 14.50 0.06
CA GLU A 89 -28.92 15.18 1.32
C GLU A 89 -29.92 14.43 2.21
N GLN A 90 -30.99 13.84 1.66
CA GLN A 90 -31.93 13.02 2.43
C GLN A 90 -31.27 11.72 2.91
N MET A 91 -30.54 11.02 2.04
CA MET A 91 -29.73 9.85 2.39
C MET A 91 -28.77 10.14 3.54
N ARG A 92 -28.08 11.30 3.54
CA ARG A 92 -27.19 11.72 4.63
C ARG A 92 -27.91 12.02 5.95
N LYS A 93 -29.24 12.21 5.94
CA LYS A 93 -30.10 12.41 7.12
C LYS A 93 -30.73 11.10 7.63
N GLU A 94 -30.55 9.98 6.92
CA GLU A 94 -30.97 8.65 7.35
C GLU A 94 -30.14 8.17 8.56
N ASN A 95 -30.81 7.54 9.52
CA ASN A 95 -30.25 7.06 10.78
C ASN A 95 -30.03 5.54 10.79
N ASP A 96 -30.74 4.77 9.97
CA ASP A 96 -30.45 3.35 9.73
C ASP A 96 -29.24 3.23 8.77
N PRO A 97 -28.07 2.76 9.24
CA PRO A 97 -26.86 2.71 8.43
C PRO A 97 -26.97 1.70 7.27
N ILE A 98 -27.80 0.66 7.39
CA ILE A 98 -28.03 -0.33 6.34
C ILE A 98 -28.94 0.27 5.26
N LEU A 99 -29.96 1.06 5.65
CA LEU A 99 -30.78 1.79 4.69
C LEU A 99 -29.96 2.87 3.98
N ARG A 100 -29.21 3.69 4.72
CA ARG A 100 -28.28 4.69 4.15
C ARG A 100 -27.36 4.08 3.11
N ARG A 101 -26.72 2.94 3.40
CA ARG A 101 -25.81 2.29 2.45
C ARG A 101 -26.52 1.78 1.18
N LYS A 102 -27.76 1.32 1.27
CA LYS A 102 -28.57 0.94 0.10
C LYS A 102 -28.95 2.15 -0.75
N LEU A 103 -29.47 3.20 -0.11
CA LEU A 103 -29.78 4.47 -0.78
C LEU A 103 -28.53 5.03 -1.47
N PHE A 104 -27.36 4.92 -0.85
CA PHE A 104 -26.09 5.33 -1.44
C PHE A 104 -25.74 4.50 -2.69
N THR A 105 -25.80 3.18 -2.62
CA THR A 105 -25.58 2.31 -3.78
C THR A 105 -26.53 2.63 -4.93
N GLU A 106 -27.82 2.80 -4.68
CA GLU A 106 -28.77 3.07 -5.77
C GLU A 106 -28.65 4.50 -6.34
N LEU A 107 -28.10 5.47 -5.59
CA LEU A 107 -27.70 6.78 -6.14
C LEU A 107 -26.42 6.70 -6.99
N LEU A 108 -25.49 5.79 -6.69
CA LEU A 108 -24.34 5.51 -7.56
C LEU A 108 -24.76 4.79 -8.85
N GLU A 109 -25.77 3.91 -8.79
CA GLU A 109 -26.36 3.26 -9.98
C GLU A 109 -27.16 4.23 -10.87
N ASN A 110 -27.60 5.37 -10.34
CA ASN A 110 -28.30 6.44 -11.06
C ASN A 110 -27.39 7.66 -11.34
N LEU A 111 -26.08 7.49 -11.24
CA LEU A 111 -25.08 8.54 -11.48
C LEU A 111 -24.90 8.79 -12.98
N THR A 112 -24.95 10.05 -13.41
CA THR A 112 -24.71 10.47 -14.80
C THR A 112 -23.73 11.65 -14.84
N PRO A 113 -23.02 11.91 -15.95
CA PRO A 113 -22.08 13.03 -16.05
C PRO A 113 -22.69 14.38 -15.64
N GLU A 114 -23.98 14.59 -15.93
CA GLU A 114 -24.73 15.80 -15.61
C GLU A 114 -25.09 15.94 -14.12
N ASN A 115 -25.22 14.82 -13.39
CA ASN A 115 -25.64 14.82 -11.98
C ASN A 115 -24.51 14.52 -10.98
N ALA A 116 -23.40 13.93 -11.43
CA ALA A 116 -22.33 13.44 -10.57
C ALA A 116 -21.62 14.54 -9.77
N HIS A 117 -21.40 15.71 -10.39
CA HIS A 117 -20.87 16.89 -9.69
C HIS A 117 -21.74 17.29 -8.49
N SER A 118 -23.06 17.35 -8.69
CA SER A 118 -24.01 17.69 -7.64
C SER A 118 -24.12 16.59 -6.57
N ALA A 119 -24.01 15.32 -6.96
CA ALA A 119 -23.92 14.20 -6.02
C ALA A 119 -22.68 14.32 -5.11
N TYR A 120 -21.51 14.57 -5.69
CA TYR A 120 -20.24 14.72 -4.98
C TYR A 120 -20.26 15.92 -4.02
N VAL A 121 -20.70 17.09 -4.49
CA VAL A 121 -20.79 18.30 -3.66
C VAL A 121 -21.79 18.11 -2.51
N ALA A 122 -22.97 17.52 -2.77
CA ALA A 122 -23.95 17.23 -1.72
C ALA A 122 -23.46 16.18 -0.71
N LEU A 123 -22.56 15.27 -1.12
CA LEU A 123 -21.94 14.30 -0.22
C LEU A 123 -20.86 14.95 0.66
N GLN A 124 -20.02 15.81 0.06
CA GLN A 124 -18.97 16.55 0.76
C GLN A 124 -19.53 17.61 1.73
N SER A 125 -20.59 18.33 1.36
CA SER A 125 -21.08 19.56 2.01
C SER A 125 -21.44 19.43 3.49
N GLY A 126 -21.77 18.22 3.95
CA GLY A 126 -22.14 17.97 5.35
C GLY A 126 -21.37 16.84 6.00
N ARG A 127 -20.09 16.67 5.63
CA ARG A 127 -19.09 16.11 6.54
C ARG A 127 -19.03 16.96 7.81
N ARG A 128 -19.34 16.40 8.97
CA ARG A 128 -19.09 17.08 10.26
C ARG A 128 -17.58 17.12 10.52
N ARG A 129 -17.08 18.16 11.19
CA ARG A 129 -15.68 18.26 11.62
C ARG A 129 -15.36 17.23 12.73
N GLY A 130 -15.10 15.98 12.34
CA GLY A 130 -14.70 14.89 13.23
C GLY A 130 -14.36 13.60 12.47
N ARG A 131 -13.25 12.93 12.87
CA ARG A 131 -12.69 11.65 12.36
C ARG A 131 -13.54 10.84 11.36
N GLY A 132 -13.07 10.73 10.11
CA GLY A 132 -13.24 9.58 9.20
C GLY A 132 -14.62 9.30 8.60
N ALA A 133 -15.72 9.69 9.28
CA ALA A 133 -17.06 9.29 8.88
C ALA A 133 -17.49 9.94 7.55
N GLY A 134 -17.56 9.13 6.48
CA GLY A 134 -17.88 9.58 5.12
C GLY A 134 -16.65 9.78 4.21
N ASP A 135 -15.46 9.35 4.63
CA ASP A 135 -14.29 9.32 3.73
C ASP A 135 -14.45 8.27 2.62
N ASP A 136 -14.90 7.06 2.95
CA ASP A 136 -15.06 5.98 1.97
C ASP A 136 -16.30 6.14 1.06
N GLU A 137 -17.36 6.80 1.54
CA GLU A 137 -18.48 7.20 0.68
C GLU A 137 -17.99 8.19 -0.40
N LEU A 138 -17.18 9.20 -0.05
CA LEU A 138 -16.69 10.16 -1.04
C LEU A 138 -15.69 9.55 -2.02
N ARG A 139 -14.83 8.64 -1.55
CA ARG A 139 -13.92 7.84 -2.43
C ARG A 139 -14.70 7.00 -3.44
N LEU A 140 -15.77 6.32 -3.00
CA LEU A 140 -16.59 5.50 -3.91
C LEU A 140 -17.41 6.36 -4.88
N MET A 141 -17.88 7.54 -4.46
CA MET A 141 -18.49 8.53 -5.35
C MET A 141 -17.49 9.10 -6.38
N ALA A 142 -16.26 9.40 -5.97
CA ALA A 142 -15.19 9.83 -6.86
C ALA A 142 -14.84 8.75 -7.91
N HIS A 143 -14.74 7.49 -7.48
CA HIS A 143 -14.52 6.35 -8.38
C HIS A 143 -15.70 6.14 -9.35
N ALA A 144 -16.94 6.19 -8.87
CA ALA A 144 -18.12 6.04 -9.72
C ALA A 144 -18.21 7.18 -10.75
N TRP A 145 -17.92 8.43 -10.35
CA TRP A 145 -17.86 9.57 -11.26
C TRP A 145 -16.73 9.41 -12.27
N GLY A 146 -15.52 9.02 -11.85
CA GLY A 146 -14.40 8.76 -12.75
C GLY A 146 -14.70 7.70 -13.81
N ARG A 147 -15.44 6.64 -13.43
CA ARG A 147 -15.85 5.56 -14.34
C ARG A 147 -16.85 6.00 -15.42
N ILE A 148 -17.61 7.08 -15.22
CA ILE A 148 -18.59 7.60 -16.20
C ILE A 148 -18.15 8.88 -16.92
N ASP A 149 -17.31 9.70 -16.28
CA ASP A 149 -16.78 10.97 -16.79
C ASP A 149 -15.47 11.33 -16.07
N GLY A 150 -14.42 10.57 -16.32
CA GLY A 150 -13.06 10.83 -15.82
C GLY A 150 -12.57 12.27 -16.09
N PRO A 151 -12.61 12.77 -17.35
CA PRO A 151 -12.18 14.12 -17.67
C PRO A 151 -12.94 15.22 -16.91
N GLY A 152 -14.27 15.12 -16.80
CA GLY A 152 -15.08 16.09 -16.06
C GLY A 152 -14.88 16.01 -14.54
N ALA A 153 -14.75 14.80 -13.99
CA ALA A 153 -14.42 14.57 -12.58
C ALA A 153 -13.06 15.18 -12.20
N ILE A 154 -12.00 14.89 -12.98
CA ILE A 154 -10.67 15.48 -12.81
C ILE A 154 -10.73 17.01 -12.85
N LYS A 155 -11.39 17.57 -13.88
CA LYS A 155 -11.52 19.02 -14.04
C LYS A 155 -12.21 19.68 -12.85
N ALA A 156 -13.30 19.07 -12.36
CA ALA A 156 -14.07 19.59 -11.25
C ALA A 156 -13.31 19.51 -9.92
N LEU A 157 -12.72 18.36 -9.58
CA LEU A 157 -12.02 18.20 -8.30
C LEU A 157 -10.74 19.05 -8.22
N THR A 158 -10.03 19.21 -9.33
CA THR A 158 -8.86 20.12 -9.42
C THR A 158 -9.27 21.59 -9.26
N ALA A 159 -10.41 22.02 -9.83
CA ALA A 159 -10.95 23.36 -9.60
C ALA A 159 -11.31 23.59 -8.11
N MET A 160 -12.06 22.67 -7.50
CA MET A 160 -12.41 22.74 -6.07
C MET A 160 -11.16 22.71 -5.16
N ARG A 161 -10.07 22.08 -5.59
CA ARG A 161 -8.79 22.11 -4.86
C ARG A 161 -8.14 23.48 -4.94
N ALA A 162 -8.03 24.06 -6.14
CA ALA A 162 -7.46 25.39 -6.34
C ALA A 162 -8.24 26.49 -5.58
N GLU A 163 -9.57 26.38 -5.51
CA GLU A 163 -10.43 27.26 -4.71
C GLU A 163 -10.08 27.19 -3.21
N ARG A 164 -10.01 25.98 -2.63
CA ARG A 164 -9.64 25.78 -1.21
C ARG A 164 -8.21 26.24 -0.91
N GLU A 165 -7.26 25.99 -1.81
CA GLU A 165 -5.86 26.44 -1.63
C GLU A 165 -5.75 27.97 -1.71
N GLY A 166 -6.61 28.64 -2.48
CA GLY A 166 -6.77 30.10 -2.47
C GLY A 166 -7.37 30.63 -1.17
N GLU A 167 -8.37 29.96 -0.60
CA GLU A 167 -8.99 30.34 0.69
C GLU A 167 -8.07 30.11 1.90
N GLU A 168 -7.28 29.02 1.92
CA GLU A 168 -6.36 28.70 3.01
C GLU A 168 -5.09 29.58 3.03
N GLY A 169 -4.87 30.41 2.00
CA GLY A 169 -3.70 31.30 1.84
C GLY A 169 -3.42 32.31 2.96
N GLY A 170 -4.29 32.42 3.97
CA GLY A 170 -4.09 33.22 5.18
C GLY A 170 -3.64 32.46 6.44
N ARG A 171 -3.64 31.11 6.47
CA ARG A 171 -3.42 30.33 7.73
C ARG A 171 -2.63 29.03 7.58
N GLY A 172 -1.41 29.11 7.05
CA GLY A 172 -0.32 28.16 7.33
C GLY A 172 -0.46 26.75 6.74
N ARG A 173 0.51 26.34 5.90
CA ARG A 173 0.59 24.99 5.31
C ARG A 173 0.49 23.89 6.38
N GLY A 174 -0.68 23.25 6.50
CA GLY A 174 -0.99 22.35 7.60
C GLY A 174 -1.88 21.17 7.21
N ARG A 175 -1.29 20.16 6.55
CA ARG A 175 -1.88 18.81 6.36
C ARG A 175 -3.25 18.75 5.62
N GLY A 176 -3.63 19.81 4.92
CA GLY A 176 -4.83 19.91 4.09
C GLY A 176 -4.63 19.34 2.68
N GLY A 177 -3.60 19.81 1.96
CA GLY A 177 -3.34 19.48 0.55
C GLY A 177 -3.17 17.98 0.25
N GLU A 178 -2.72 17.18 1.22
CA GLU A 178 -2.61 15.72 1.08
C GLU A 178 -3.96 15.01 0.84
N ARG A 179 -5.09 15.65 1.18
CA ARG A 179 -6.42 15.02 1.04
C ARG A 179 -6.94 15.07 -0.39
N GLY A 180 -6.78 16.20 -1.08
CA GLY A 180 -7.31 16.39 -2.44
C GLY A 180 -6.71 15.42 -3.46
N GLY A 181 -5.46 15.00 -3.26
CA GLY A 181 -4.82 13.97 -4.09
C GLY A 181 -5.49 12.59 -4.00
N ILE A 182 -5.95 12.18 -2.81
CA ILE A 182 -6.60 10.87 -2.59
C ILE A 182 -7.93 10.77 -3.35
N GLU A 183 -8.63 11.89 -3.50
CA GLU A 183 -9.90 11.97 -4.22
C GLU A 183 -9.65 11.94 -5.74
N LEU A 184 -8.58 12.57 -6.25
CA LEU A 184 -8.14 12.44 -7.65
C LEU A 184 -7.64 11.01 -7.98
N VAL A 185 -6.90 10.36 -7.08
CA VAL A 185 -6.52 8.94 -7.20
C VAL A 185 -7.76 8.04 -7.30
N SER A 186 -8.81 8.36 -6.54
CA SER A 186 -10.09 7.63 -6.61
C SER A 186 -10.79 7.82 -7.95
N VAL A 187 -10.80 9.05 -8.50
CA VAL A 187 -11.29 9.35 -9.86
C VAL A 187 -10.50 8.57 -10.92
N LEU A 188 -9.17 8.55 -10.86
CA LEU A 188 -8.34 7.87 -11.85
C LEU A 188 -8.47 6.36 -11.80
N SER A 189 -8.62 5.77 -10.61
CA SER A 189 -8.98 4.36 -10.47
C SER A 189 -10.32 4.09 -11.13
N GLY A 190 -11.34 4.92 -10.87
CA GLY A 190 -12.62 4.86 -11.56
C GLY A 190 -12.52 4.92 -13.08
N TRP A 191 -11.83 5.94 -13.61
CA TRP A 191 -11.63 6.16 -15.04
C TRP A 191 -10.88 5.00 -15.67
N ALA A 192 -9.79 4.52 -15.06
CA ALA A 192 -9.02 3.41 -15.61
C ALA A 192 -9.78 2.07 -15.60
N THR A 193 -10.78 1.86 -14.72
CA THR A 193 -11.69 0.69 -14.86
C THR A 193 -12.62 0.76 -16.10
N ALA A 194 -12.66 1.87 -16.82
CA ALA A 194 -13.48 2.08 -18.03
C ALA A 194 -12.63 2.35 -19.29
N ASP A 195 -11.54 3.10 -19.16
CA ASP A 195 -10.55 3.40 -20.20
C ASP A 195 -9.19 3.66 -19.52
N GLY A 196 -8.45 2.57 -19.23
CA GLY A 196 -7.12 2.62 -18.62
C GLY A 196 -6.16 3.47 -19.43
N ARG A 197 -6.19 3.33 -20.77
CA ARG A 197 -5.37 4.11 -21.68
C ARG A 197 -5.61 5.61 -21.56
N ALA A 198 -6.86 6.08 -21.62
CA ALA A 198 -7.12 7.52 -21.56
C ALA A 198 -6.75 8.12 -20.18
N ALA A 199 -6.90 7.35 -19.11
CA ALA A 199 -6.44 7.74 -17.78
C ALA A 199 -4.89 7.80 -17.69
N ALA A 200 -4.20 6.84 -18.30
CA ALA A 200 -2.74 6.82 -18.41
C ALA A 200 -2.18 7.96 -19.27
N ASP A 201 -2.80 8.24 -20.43
CA ASP A 201 -2.46 9.33 -21.33
C ASP A 201 -2.63 10.70 -20.62
N TYR A 202 -3.66 10.85 -19.77
CA TYR A 202 -3.83 12.04 -18.91
C TYR A 202 -2.71 12.18 -17.87
N VAL A 203 -2.41 11.14 -17.08
CA VAL A 203 -1.39 11.25 -16.01
C VAL A 203 0.01 11.46 -16.59
N SER A 204 0.29 10.91 -17.78
CA SER A 204 1.54 11.14 -18.50
C SER A 204 1.77 12.62 -18.86
N GLY A 205 0.71 13.42 -18.94
CA GLY A 205 0.76 14.88 -19.16
C GLY A 205 0.92 15.73 -17.90
N VAL A 206 1.04 15.15 -16.71
CA VAL A 206 1.23 15.89 -15.45
C VAL A 206 2.69 16.33 -15.32
N GLU A 207 2.95 17.61 -15.08
CA GLU A 207 4.33 18.15 -15.00
C GLU A 207 5.06 17.77 -13.69
N ASP A 208 4.40 17.84 -12.54
CA ASP A 208 5.02 17.48 -11.24
C ASP A 208 5.15 15.96 -11.09
N ASP A 209 6.38 15.45 -10.98
CA ASP A 209 6.65 14.00 -10.92
C ASP A 209 6.13 13.32 -9.65
N ARG A 210 5.99 14.05 -8.53
CA ARG A 210 5.42 13.50 -7.29
C ARG A 210 3.91 13.37 -7.39
N GLU A 211 3.23 14.34 -8.00
CA GLU A 211 1.81 14.26 -8.30
C GLU A 211 1.53 13.22 -9.37
N LYS A 212 2.34 13.15 -10.45
CA LYS A 212 2.33 12.08 -11.45
C LYS A 212 2.41 10.70 -10.77
N GLY A 213 3.42 10.47 -9.92
CA GLY A 213 3.57 9.22 -9.17
C GLY A 213 2.40 8.90 -8.22
N MET A 214 1.77 9.91 -7.60
CA MET A 214 0.56 9.67 -6.81
C MET A 214 -0.63 9.26 -7.70
N LEU A 215 -0.82 9.95 -8.82
CA LEU A 215 -1.97 9.78 -9.71
C LEU A 215 -1.89 8.48 -10.54
N SER A 216 -0.69 8.07 -10.95
CA SER A 216 -0.43 6.80 -11.63
C SER A 216 -0.83 5.58 -10.79
N PHE A 217 -0.78 5.65 -9.46
CA PHE A 217 -1.32 4.60 -8.58
C PHE A 217 -2.84 4.41 -8.75
N GLY A 218 -3.58 5.50 -8.95
CA GLY A 218 -5.00 5.44 -9.31
C GLY A 218 -5.20 4.66 -10.61
N VAL A 219 -4.43 5.02 -11.65
CA VAL A 219 -4.49 4.36 -12.97
C VAL A 219 -4.17 2.86 -12.86
N VAL A 220 -3.04 2.48 -12.26
CA VAL A 220 -2.63 1.08 -12.04
C VAL A 220 -3.75 0.30 -11.33
N ARG A 221 -4.31 0.85 -10.24
CA ARG A 221 -5.39 0.18 -9.49
C ARG A 221 -6.67 0.03 -10.30
N GLY A 222 -6.99 0.97 -11.19
CA GLY A 222 -8.14 0.83 -12.09
C GLY A 222 -7.92 -0.19 -13.21
N MET A 223 -6.70 -0.27 -13.75
CA MET A 223 -6.32 -1.26 -14.77
C MET A 223 -6.39 -2.70 -14.24
N MET A 224 -5.94 -2.95 -13.00
CA MET A 224 -5.98 -4.30 -12.42
C MET A 224 -7.38 -4.92 -12.40
N VAL A 225 -8.45 -4.11 -12.31
CA VAL A 225 -9.85 -4.57 -12.37
C VAL A 225 -10.21 -5.21 -13.73
N ASN A 226 -9.50 -4.86 -14.81
CA ASN A 226 -9.64 -5.46 -16.14
C ASN A 226 -8.65 -6.62 -16.38
N GLY A 227 -7.66 -6.79 -15.50
CA GLY A 227 -6.58 -7.77 -15.60
C GLY A 227 -5.19 -7.15 -15.46
N VAL A 228 -4.24 -7.92 -14.94
CA VAL A 228 -2.89 -7.45 -14.62
C VAL A 228 -2.08 -7.04 -15.87
N ASP A 229 -2.34 -7.62 -17.04
CA ASP A 229 -1.63 -7.29 -18.28
C ASP A 229 -1.70 -5.80 -18.67
N GLU A 230 -2.84 -5.14 -18.44
CA GLU A 230 -2.99 -3.70 -18.74
C GLU A 230 -2.14 -2.85 -17.78
N ALA A 231 -2.15 -3.19 -16.49
CA ALA A 231 -1.33 -2.55 -15.47
C ALA A 231 0.17 -2.77 -15.72
N MET A 232 0.57 -4.00 -16.07
CA MET A 232 1.95 -4.35 -16.43
C MET A 232 2.46 -3.55 -17.63
N ALA A 233 1.66 -3.46 -18.70
CA ALA A 233 2.01 -2.68 -19.88
C ALA A 233 2.19 -1.18 -19.55
N TYR A 234 1.34 -0.63 -18.67
CA TYR A 234 1.49 0.75 -18.21
C TYR A 234 2.74 0.97 -17.36
N VAL A 235 2.98 0.13 -16.35
CA VAL A 235 4.18 0.22 -15.48
C VAL A 235 5.47 0.11 -16.30
N SER A 236 5.50 -0.80 -17.28
CA SER A 236 6.61 -0.97 -18.23
C SER A 236 6.86 0.26 -19.11
N SER A 237 5.83 1.10 -19.34
CA SER A 237 5.92 2.31 -20.16
C SER A 237 6.41 3.55 -19.40
N LEU A 238 6.52 3.49 -18.06
CA LEU A 238 6.95 4.61 -17.23
C LEU A 238 8.42 4.97 -17.50
N PRO A 239 8.81 6.26 -17.40
CA PRO A 239 10.19 6.68 -17.67
C PRO A 239 11.20 6.00 -16.72
N GLN A 240 12.22 5.35 -17.29
CA GLN A 240 13.34 4.75 -16.56
C GLN A 240 14.34 5.82 -16.07
N THR A 241 13.92 6.64 -15.11
CA THR A 241 14.80 7.50 -14.31
C THR A 241 15.17 6.81 -12.99
N GLU A 242 16.10 7.38 -12.23
CA GLU A 242 16.47 6.90 -10.89
C GLU A 242 15.26 6.87 -9.92
N ASP A 243 14.34 7.84 -10.05
CA ASP A 243 13.04 7.84 -9.36
C ASP A 243 12.02 6.90 -10.02
N GLY A 244 12.11 6.72 -11.34
CA GLY A 244 11.27 5.83 -12.15
C GLY A 244 11.41 4.36 -11.76
N GLY A 245 12.65 3.85 -11.62
CA GLY A 245 12.89 2.47 -11.19
C GLY A 245 12.33 2.17 -9.79
N ARG A 246 12.42 3.13 -8.86
CA ARG A 246 11.79 3.04 -7.53
C ARG A 246 10.26 3.06 -7.62
N THR A 247 9.72 3.89 -8.50
CA THR A 247 8.28 4.02 -8.76
C THR A 247 7.70 2.75 -9.39
N GLN A 248 8.39 2.13 -10.34
CA GLN A 248 8.02 0.85 -10.93
C GLN A 248 8.02 -0.27 -9.89
N ASN A 249 9.10 -0.41 -9.10
CA ASN A 249 9.17 -1.42 -8.04
C ASN A 249 7.98 -1.32 -7.07
N TRP A 250 7.56 -0.11 -6.69
CA TRP A 250 6.38 0.10 -5.85
C TRP A 250 5.06 -0.34 -6.51
N TYR A 251 4.88 -0.12 -7.82
CA TYR A 251 3.73 -0.68 -8.54
C TYR A 251 3.80 -2.19 -8.66
N MET A 252 4.98 -2.76 -8.87
CA MET A 252 5.17 -4.21 -8.93
C MET A 252 4.86 -4.86 -7.58
N SER A 253 5.20 -4.25 -6.45
CA SER A 253 4.75 -4.68 -5.11
C SER A 253 3.24 -4.45 -4.88
N THR A 254 2.64 -3.45 -5.52
CA THR A 254 1.18 -3.22 -5.46
C THR A 254 0.44 -4.33 -6.21
N ILE A 255 0.84 -4.63 -7.45
CA ILE A 255 0.28 -5.71 -8.28
C ILE A 255 0.51 -7.06 -7.61
N ALA A 256 1.70 -7.31 -7.06
CA ALA A 256 1.98 -8.50 -6.26
C ALA A 256 1.06 -8.66 -5.05
N SER A 257 0.64 -7.55 -4.44
CA SER A 257 -0.30 -7.59 -3.31
C SER A 257 -1.72 -7.99 -3.74
N GLU A 258 -2.18 -7.57 -4.92
CA GLU A 258 -3.46 -8.01 -5.50
C GLU A 258 -3.39 -9.50 -5.88
N MET A 259 -2.30 -9.95 -6.52
CA MET A 259 -2.11 -11.37 -6.86
C MET A 259 -2.05 -12.28 -5.62
N LEU A 260 -1.57 -11.77 -4.49
CA LEU A 260 -1.59 -12.49 -3.21
C LEU A 260 -3.00 -12.60 -2.60
N GLU A 261 -3.97 -11.74 -2.97
CA GLU A 261 -5.38 -11.94 -2.62
C GLU A 261 -6.03 -13.08 -3.44
N GLU A 262 -5.50 -13.40 -4.63
CA GLU A 262 -5.88 -14.61 -5.39
C GLU A 262 -5.21 -15.89 -4.84
N GLY A 263 -4.02 -15.77 -4.25
CA GLY A 263 -3.32 -16.84 -3.52
C GLY A 263 -1.81 -16.87 -3.76
N LEU A 264 -1.07 -17.46 -2.81
CA LEU A 264 0.40 -17.49 -2.85
C LEU A 264 0.96 -18.18 -4.11
N ASP A 265 0.42 -19.34 -4.49
CA ASP A 265 0.85 -20.07 -5.70
C ASP A 265 0.55 -19.29 -6.98
N SER A 266 -0.60 -18.59 -7.04
CA SER A 266 -0.96 -17.70 -8.14
C SER A 266 0.03 -16.54 -8.27
N ALA A 267 0.43 -15.95 -7.15
CA ALA A 267 1.42 -14.89 -7.11
C ALA A 267 2.84 -15.37 -7.48
N LYS A 268 3.29 -16.53 -6.97
CA LYS A 268 4.56 -17.17 -7.36
C LYS A 268 4.61 -17.44 -8.88
N ALA A 269 3.58 -18.11 -9.41
CA ALA A 269 3.49 -18.43 -10.84
C ALA A 269 3.34 -17.18 -11.74
N TRP A 270 2.73 -16.10 -11.26
CA TRP A 270 2.72 -14.83 -11.97
C TRP A 270 4.11 -14.19 -12.03
N VAL A 271 4.91 -14.23 -10.95
CA VAL A 271 6.28 -13.70 -10.95
C VAL A 271 7.17 -14.38 -12.00
N ASP A 272 7.00 -15.68 -12.23
CA ASP A 272 7.70 -16.41 -13.31
C ASP A 272 7.38 -15.89 -14.73
N THR A 273 6.23 -15.24 -14.94
CA THR A 273 5.90 -14.63 -16.23
C THR A 273 6.65 -13.32 -16.49
N ILE A 274 7.17 -12.68 -15.44
CA ILE A 274 7.84 -11.38 -15.52
C ILE A 274 9.25 -11.57 -16.10
N SER A 275 9.37 -11.37 -17.41
CA SER A 275 10.64 -11.50 -18.15
C SER A 275 11.61 -10.32 -17.94
N ASP A 276 11.15 -9.16 -17.45
CA ASP A 276 12.00 -8.00 -17.16
C ASP A 276 12.53 -8.07 -15.71
N PRO A 277 13.85 -8.16 -15.48
CA PRO A 277 14.41 -8.25 -14.13
C PRO A 277 14.10 -7.03 -13.25
N SER A 278 14.03 -5.82 -13.84
CA SER A 278 13.79 -4.57 -13.11
C SER A 278 12.38 -4.53 -12.53
N LEU A 279 11.40 -5.08 -13.26
CA LEU A 279 10.03 -5.24 -12.79
C LEU A 279 9.88 -6.44 -11.86
N ARG A 280 10.61 -7.54 -12.10
CA ARG A 280 10.55 -8.75 -11.29
C ARG A 280 10.94 -8.47 -9.83
N GLY A 281 11.97 -7.66 -9.56
CA GLY A 281 12.49 -7.43 -8.21
C GLY A 281 11.44 -6.99 -7.18
N GLY A 282 10.65 -5.95 -7.50
CA GLY A 282 9.63 -5.41 -6.60
C GLY A 282 8.41 -6.33 -6.40
N ALA A 283 8.13 -7.20 -7.38
CA ALA A 283 7.11 -8.24 -7.26
C ALA A 283 7.62 -9.42 -6.41
N LEU A 284 8.78 -9.97 -6.78
CA LEU A 284 9.43 -11.10 -6.12
C LEU A 284 9.65 -10.85 -4.63
N SER A 285 10.18 -9.68 -4.26
CA SER A 285 10.42 -9.32 -2.85
C SER A 285 9.13 -9.27 -2.01
N ARG A 286 8.02 -8.79 -2.61
CA ARG A 286 6.71 -8.70 -1.94
C ARG A 286 6.01 -10.05 -1.80
N VAL A 287 6.18 -10.94 -2.78
CA VAL A 287 5.69 -12.33 -2.71
C VAL A 287 6.55 -13.15 -1.75
N ALA A 288 7.87 -12.93 -1.71
CA ALA A 288 8.80 -13.57 -0.76
C ALA A 288 8.45 -13.26 0.71
N GLU A 289 8.20 -11.98 1.04
CA GLU A 289 7.67 -11.59 2.36
C GLU A 289 6.40 -12.36 2.73
N SER A 290 5.51 -12.61 1.75
CA SER A 290 4.27 -13.34 1.99
C SER A 290 4.47 -14.85 2.07
N ALA A 291 5.50 -15.39 1.42
CA ALA A 291 5.83 -16.81 1.41
C ALA A 291 6.44 -17.25 2.74
N VAL A 292 7.42 -16.49 3.26
CA VAL A 292 8.13 -16.83 4.51
C VAL A 292 7.18 -16.98 5.70
N ARG A 293 6.15 -16.13 5.77
CA ARG A 293 5.14 -16.13 6.84
C ARG A 293 4.06 -17.21 6.70
N ASP A 294 4.06 -17.98 5.61
CA ASP A 294 3.12 -19.07 5.33
C ASP A 294 3.85 -20.43 5.38
N ASP A 295 4.96 -20.54 4.65
CA ASP A 295 5.87 -21.69 4.63
C ASP A 295 7.31 -21.22 4.29
N LEU A 296 8.17 -21.17 5.31
CA LEU A 296 9.58 -20.81 5.20
C LEU A 296 10.38 -21.77 4.31
N GLU A 297 10.12 -23.08 4.36
CA GLU A 297 10.86 -24.08 3.57
C GLU A 297 10.53 -23.89 2.08
N SER A 298 9.24 -23.76 1.75
CA SER A 298 8.80 -23.42 0.39
C SER A 298 9.24 -22.03 -0.07
N ALA A 299 9.37 -21.05 0.84
CA ALA A 299 9.86 -19.71 0.50
C ALA A 299 11.36 -19.73 0.16
N VAL A 300 12.17 -20.44 0.95
CA VAL A 300 13.61 -20.64 0.72
C VAL A 300 13.86 -21.40 -0.58
N GLU A 301 13.16 -22.51 -0.82
CA GLU A 301 13.27 -23.26 -2.09
C GLU A 301 12.87 -22.42 -3.31
N TRP A 302 11.86 -21.56 -3.17
CA TRP A 302 11.38 -20.71 -4.26
C TRP A 302 12.33 -19.55 -4.55
N VAL A 303 12.71 -18.76 -3.54
CA VAL A 303 13.57 -17.59 -3.73
C VAL A 303 14.98 -17.95 -4.19
N THR A 304 15.51 -19.10 -3.76
CA THR A 304 16.84 -19.61 -4.19
C THR A 304 16.94 -19.77 -5.71
N GLN A 305 15.83 -20.04 -6.41
CA GLN A 305 15.83 -20.20 -7.87
C GLN A 305 16.18 -18.91 -8.63
N TYR A 306 16.01 -17.74 -8.01
CA TYR A 306 16.34 -16.45 -8.58
C TYR A 306 17.63 -15.84 -8.02
N ALA A 307 18.34 -16.50 -7.08
CA ALA A 307 19.48 -15.91 -6.36
C ALA A 307 20.69 -15.53 -7.25
N GLY A 308 20.72 -15.99 -8.50
CA GLY A 308 21.69 -15.54 -9.52
C GLY A 308 21.33 -14.22 -10.22
N ASP A 309 20.07 -13.77 -10.12
CA ASP A 309 19.59 -12.50 -10.67
C ASP A 309 19.68 -11.38 -9.61
N GLU A 310 20.00 -10.15 -10.04
CA GLU A 310 19.89 -8.93 -9.20
C GLU A 310 18.46 -8.70 -8.67
N ALA A 311 17.46 -9.17 -9.42
CA ALA A 311 16.07 -9.20 -8.98
C ALA A 311 15.86 -10.13 -7.77
N GLY A 312 16.56 -11.26 -7.74
CA GLY A 312 16.50 -12.27 -6.69
C GLY A 312 17.24 -11.88 -5.41
N GLN A 313 18.33 -11.13 -5.51
CA GLN A 313 19.11 -10.67 -4.35
C GLN A 313 18.24 -9.91 -3.33
N ARG A 314 17.33 -9.05 -3.78
CA ARG A 314 16.38 -8.32 -2.90
C ARG A 314 15.36 -9.22 -2.22
N ALA A 315 14.98 -10.33 -2.85
CA ALA A 315 14.11 -11.33 -2.25
C ALA A 315 14.88 -12.25 -1.29
N VAL A 316 16.13 -12.60 -1.62
CA VAL A 316 17.05 -13.32 -0.72
C VAL A 316 17.26 -12.53 0.56
N ASN A 317 17.63 -11.26 0.44
CA ASN A 317 17.77 -10.31 1.55
C ASN A 317 16.50 -10.32 2.42
N ARG A 318 15.29 -10.19 1.82
CA ARG A 318 14.04 -10.20 2.60
C ARG A 318 13.71 -11.53 3.28
N VAL A 319 14.09 -12.67 2.69
CA VAL A 319 13.95 -13.99 3.34
C VAL A 319 14.95 -14.14 4.50
N ALA A 320 16.19 -13.71 4.30
CA ALA A 320 17.23 -13.73 5.32
C ALA A 320 16.82 -12.87 6.54
N ASN A 321 16.34 -11.65 6.29
CA ASN A 321 15.86 -10.71 7.31
C ASN A 321 14.77 -11.31 8.21
N GLU A 322 13.66 -11.81 7.65
CA GLU A 322 12.54 -12.32 8.47
C GLU A 322 12.80 -13.71 9.07
N TRP A 323 13.78 -14.47 8.56
CA TRP A 323 14.20 -15.73 9.18
C TRP A 323 15.24 -15.51 10.29
N ALA A 324 16.10 -14.49 10.18
CA ALA A 324 17.10 -14.15 11.19
C ALA A 324 16.48 -13.69 12.52
N GLU A 325 15.23 -13.21 12.52
CA GLU A 325 14.46 -12.95 13.76
C GLU A 325 14.32 -14.22 14.62
N ASP A 326 14.24 -15.42 14.03
CA ASP A 326 14.06 -16.71 14.73
C ASP A 326 15.35 -17.53 14.83
N ASP A 327 16.04 -17.79 13.71
CA ASP A 327 17.27 -18.61 13.63
C ASP A 327 18.28 -18.06 12.61
N PRO A 328 19.17 -17.13 13.00
CA PRO A 328 20.19 -16.58 12.11
C PRO A 328 21.25 -17.63 11.72
N GLN A 329 21.46 -18.69 12.51
CA GLN A 329 22.47 -19.72 12.19
C GLN A 329 22.01 -20.60 11.01
N ALA A 330 20.71 -20.85 10.92
CA ALA A 330 20.12 -21.52 9.78
C ALA A 330 20.12 -20.63 8.51
N VAL A 331 19.96 -19.30 8.65
CA VAL A 331 20.16 -18.35 7.54
C VAL A 331 21.59 -18.45 6.99
N LEU A 332 22.63 -18.47 7.83
CA LEU A 332 24.01 -18.66 7.38
C LEU A 332 24.20 -19.99 6.62
N THR A 333 23.58 -21.07 7.11
CA THR A 333 23.63 -22.39 6.49
C THR A 333 22.96 -22.42 5.10
N TRP A 334 21.89 -21.65 4.91
CA TRP A 334 21.28 -21.44 3.60
C TRP A 334 22.11 -20.51 2.70
N ALA A 335 22.64 -19.41 3.25
CA ALA A 335 23.49 -18.47 2.53
C ALA A 335 24.75 -19.15 1.95
N ASP A 336 25.28 -20.17 2.63
CA ASP A 336 26.36 -21.02 2.12
C ASP A 336 26.05 -21.71 0.77
N SER A 337 24.77 -21.87 0.41
CA SER A 337 24.31 -22.42 -0.87
C SER A 337 24.07 -21.39 -1.98
N LEU A 338 24.15 -20.09 -1.67
CA LEU A 338 23.83 -19.01 -2.59
C LEU A 338 25.06 -18.50 -3.39
N PRO A 339 24.85 -17.86 -4.56
CA PRO A 339 25.92 -17.16 -5.27
C PRO A 339 26.50 -16.00 -4.44
N ASP A 340 27.81 -15.74 -4.57
CA ASP A 340 28.60 -14.86 -3.69
C ASP A 340 27.92 -13.53 -3.28
N ALA A 341 27.25 -12.83 -4.20
CA ALA A 341 26.55 -11.58 -3.90
C ALA A 341 25.30 -11.79 -3.02
N ALA A 342 24.44 -12.76 -3.38
CA ALA A 342 23.26 -13.13 -2.58
C ALA A 342 23.65 -13.76 -1.23
N LYS A 343 24.81 -14.43 -1.19
CA LYS A 343 25.43 -14.94 0.03
C LYS A 343 25.87 -13.81 0.96
N ALA A 344 26.59 -12.80 0.45
CA ALA A 344 27.02 -11.65 1.26
C ALA A 344 25.84 -10.91 1.89
N GLU A 345 24.79 -10.65 1.10
CA GLU A 345 23.51 -10.09 1.58
C GLU A 345 22.88 -10.91 2.72
N ALA A 346 22.74 -12.23 2.54
CA ALA A 346 22.13 -13.10 3.54
C ALA A 346 23.01 -13.29 4.80
N TYR A 347 24.34 -13.20 4.68
CA TYR A 347 25.23 -13.11 5.84
C TYR A 347 25.03 -11.77 6.59
N GLY A 348 24.94 -10.65 5.86
CA GLY A 348 24.69 -9.33 6.44
C GLY A 348 23.42 -9.31 7.29
N GLU A 349 22.27 -9.68 6.71
CA GLU A 349 20.97 -9.74 7.41
C GLU A 349 20.98 -10.68 8.63
N ALA A 350 21.65 -11.83 8.53
CA ALA A 350 21.80 -12.76 9.66
C ALA A 350 22.60 -12.16 10.81
N PHE A 351 23.70 -11.45 10.52
CA PHE A 351 24.52 -10.79 11.56
C PHE A 351 23.89 -9.48 12.05
N GLU A 352 23.12 -8.78 11.22
CA GLU A 352 22.35 -7.59 11.59
C GLU A 352 21.42 -7.88 12.78
N GLU A 353 20.59 -8.92 12.67
CA GLU A 353 19.64 -9.26 13.72
C GLU A 353 20.26 -10.11 14.85
N TRP A 354 21.20 -11.01 14.55
CA TRP A 354 21.91 -11.73 15.61
C TRP A 354 22.67 -10.76 16.53
N THR A 355 23.32 -9.72 16.01
CA THR A 355 24.02 -8.73 16.84
C THR A 355 23.06 -7.91 17.70
N ARG A 356 21.84 -7.62 17.22
CA ARG A 356 20.80 -6.92 18.01
C ARG A 356 20.25 -7.75 19.16
N ARG A 357 20.15 -9.06 18.95
CA ARG A 357 19.58 -10.01 19.90
C ARG A 357 20.60 -10.56 20.90
N ASP A 358 21.82 -10.86 20.45
CA ASP A 358 22.96 -11.32 21.25
C ASP A 358 24.30 -11.08 20.52
N ALA A 359 24.84 -9.85 20.65
CA ALA A 359 26.16 -9.49 20.16
C ALA A 359 27.32 -10.33 20.73
N THR A 360 27.13 -11.01 21.88
CA THR A 360 28.18 -11.87 22.43
C THR A 360 28.24 -13.17 21.65
N ALA A 361 27.10 -13.84 21.45
CA ALA A 361 27.01 -15.07 20.67
C ALA A 361 27.40 -14.86 19.19
N ALA A 362 27.03 -13.72 18.59
CA ALA A 362 27.45 -13.37 17.23
C ALA A 362 28.97 -13.13 17.13
N GLY A 363 29.58 -12.43 18.09
CA GLY A 363 31.03 -12.20 18.12
C GLY A 363 31.85 -13.47 18.40
N ASP A 364 31.36 -14.35 19.28
CA ASP A 364 31.96 -15.67 19.52
C ASP A 364 31.94 -16.53 18.25
N PHE A 365 30.87 -16.45 17.43
CA PHE A 365 30.80 -17.15 16.14
C PHE A 365 31.75 -16.53 15.10
N LEU A 366 31.81 -15.20 14.96
CA LEU A 366 32.75 -14.51 14.07
C LEU A 366 34.21 -14.84 14.36
N THR A 367 34.55 -15.11 15.63
CA THR A 367 35.88 -15.55 16.07
C THR A 367 36.24 -16.94 15.53
N GLY A 368 35.23 -17.77 15.23
CA GLY A 368 35.39 -19.11 14.63
C GLY A 368 35.38 -19.13 13.10
N MET A 369 35.13 -18.01 12.42
CA MET A 369 35.10 -17.94 10.97
C MET A 369 36.50 -17.74 10.35
N GLU A 370 36.80 -18.50 9.30
CA GLU A 370 38.03 -18.35 8.51
C GLU A 370 37.98 -17.08 7.62
N PRO A 371 39.13 -16.42 7.37
CA PRO A 371 39.22 -15.23 6.50
C PRO A 371 38.63 -15.49 5.11
N SER A 372 37.61 -14.71 4.75
CA SER A 372 36.80 -14.85 3.53
C SER A 372 35.96 -13.61 3.31
N SER A 373 35.47 -13.37 2.09
CA SER A 373 34.54 -12.27 1.80
C SER A 373 33.26 -12.33 2.64
N ALA A 374 32.70 -13.54 2.84
CA ALA A 374 31.52 -13.73 3.70
C ALA A 374 31.82 -13.43 5.18
N ARG A 375 33.03 -13.68 5.68
CA ARG A 375 33.46 -13.21 7.00
C ARG A 375 33.58 -11.69 7.03
N ASP A 376 34.19 -11.09 6.01
CA ASP A 376 34.41 -9.65 5.98
C ASP A 376 33.08 -8.87 5.97
N SER A 377 32.08 -9.29 5.18
CA SER A 377 30.72 -8.71 5.22
C SER A 377 29.98 -8.97 6.54
N ALA A 378 30.21 -10.13 7.18
CA ALA A 378 29.64 -10.43 8.49
C ALA A 378 30.25 -9.57 9.61
N VAL A 379 31.57 -9.30 9.54
CA VAL A 379 32.28 -8.41 10.47
C VAL A 379 31.92 -6.94 10.21
N GLU A 380 31.68 -6.55 8.95
CA GLU A 380 31.13 -5.25 8.58
C GLU A 380 29.80 -5.00 9.32
N GLU A 381 28.76 -5.80 9.08
CA GLU A 381 27.44 -5.52 9.67
C GLU A 381 27.39 -5.76 11.19
N PHE A 382 28.16 -6.71 11.72
CA PHE A 382 28.37 -6.81 13.17
C PHE A 382 28.95 -5.50 13.75
N SER A 383 29.93 -4.89 13.08
CA SER A 383 30.57 -3.65 13.54
C SER A 383 29.64 -2.44 13.40
N THR A 384 28.95 -2.27 12.27
CA THR A 384 28.02 -1.15 12.04
C THR A 384 26.85 -1.19 13.03
N THR A 385 26.27 -2.36 13.31
CA THR A 385 25.19 -2.51 14.29
C THR A 385 25.72 -2.41 15.73
N LEU A 386 26.86 -3.04 16.09
CA LEU A 386 27.46 -2.89 17.42
C LEU A 386 27.91 -1.46 17.73
N SER A 387 28.24 -0.64 16.72
CA SER A 387 28.57 0.79 16.90
C SER A 387 27.48 1.60 17.63
N ARG A 388 26.25 1.07 17.65
CA ARG A 388 25.11 1.66 18.35
C ARG A 388 25.17 1.50 19.87
N GLU A 389 26.08 0.68 20.40
CA GLU A 389 26.25 0.45 21.84
C GLU A 389 27.73 0.51 22.25
N GLU A 390 28.62 -0.20 21.56
CA GLU A 390 30.06 -0.26 21.84
C GLU A 390 30.91 0.16 20.63
N PRO A 391 31.00 1.46 20.29
CA PRO A 391 31.75 1.92 19.12
C PRO A 391 33.25 1.59 19.17
N ALA A 392 33.89 1.63 20.34
CA ALA A 392 35.30 1.24 20.47
C ALA A 392 35.54 -0.26 20.26
N THR A 393 34.56 -1.12 20.59
CA THR A 393 34.60 -2.56 20.31
C THR A 393 34.33 -2.83 18.82
N ALA A 394 33.36 -2.13 18.23
CA ALA A 394 33.07 -2.18 16.80
C ALA A 394 34.26 -1.77 15.91
N ILE A 395 35.04 -0.76 16.30
CA ILE A 395 36.28 -0.39 15.59
C ILE A 395 37.29 -1.56 15.58
N GLN A 396 37.53 -2.20 16.73
CA GLN A 396 38.44 -3.34 16.82
C GLN A 396 37.99 -4.53 15.96
N TRP A 397 36.67 -4.73 15.80
CA TRP A 397 36.13 -5.73 14.89
C TRP A 397 36.34 -5.36 13.42
N ALA A 398 36.00 -4.13 13.03
CA ALA A 398 36.22 -3.62 11.68
C ALA A 398 37.70 -3.65 11.25
N GLU A 399 38.65 -3.44 12.18
CA GLU A 399 40.09 -3.62 11.93
C GLU A 399 40.45 -5.05 11.46
N THR A 400 39.67 -6.07 11.85
CA THR A 400 39.84 -7.48 11.43
C THR A 400 39.27 -7.83 10.06
N ILE A 401 38.67 -6.88 9.34
CA ILE A 401 38.24 -7.07 7.95
C ILE A 401 39.49 -7.24 7.06
N SER A 402 39.47 -8.24 6.18
CA SER A 402 40.61 -8.64 5.38
C SER A 402 40.79 -7.71 4.17
N ASP A 403 39.70 -7.40 3.47
CA ASP A 403 39.69 -6.42 2.40
C ASP A 403 39.98 -4.99 2.91
N VAL A 404 40.67 -4.20 2.08
CA VAL A 404 41.13 -2.87 2.46
C VAL A 404 40.06 -1.80 2.25
N GLU A 405 39.23 -1.95 1.22
CA GLU A 405 38.16 -1.00 0.86
C GLU A 405 37.00 -1.15 1.84
N THR A 406 36.47 -2.38 2.01
CA THR A 406 35.41 -2.69 3.00
C THR A 406 35.84 -2.31 4.42
N ARG A 407 37.10 -2.53 4.82
CA ARG A 407 37.59 -2.10 6.14
C ARG A 407 37.55 -0.58 6.31
N VAL A 408 38.05 0.18 5.32
CA VAL A 408 38.08 1.65 5.42
C VAL A 408 36.68 2.22 5.48
N ASP A 409 35.74 1.69 4.70
CA ASP A 409 34.34 2.15 4.73
C ASP A 409 33.63 1.77 6.03
N THR A 410 33.80 0.53 6.51
CA THR A 410 33.27 0.09 7.83
C THR A 410 33.81 0.98 8.96
N LEU A 411 35.12 1.20 9.02
CA LEU A 411 35.76 2.07 10.01
C LEU A 411 35.22 3.51 9.91
N THR A 412 35.02 4.02 8.70
CA THR A 412 34.44 5.34 8.45
C THR A 412 33.01 5.44 8.98
N GLN A 413 32.18 4.42 8.75
CA GLN A 413 30.78 4.38 9.20
C GLN A 413 30.68 4.25 10.74
N VAL A 414 31.46 3.34 11.33
CA VAL A 414 31.53 3.13 12.79
C VAL A 414 32.07 4.37 13.49
N ALA A 415 33.18 4.95 13.02
CA ALA A 415 33.75 6.16 13.61
C ALA A 415 32.83 7.38 13.48
N ARG A 416 32.03 7.47 12.41
CA ARG A 416 31.00 8.51 12.26
C ARG A 416 29.81 8.32 13.22
N SER A 417 29.41 7.07 13.46
CA SER A 417 28.43 6.72 14.51
C SER A 417 28.96 7.11 15.89
N TRP A 418 30.24 6.83 16.17
CA TRP A 418 30.93 7.21 17.41
C TRP A 418 31.03 8.73 17.57
N PHE A 419 31.53 9.46 16.58
CA PHE A 419 31.76 10.91 16.60
C PHE A 419 30.47 11.74 16.77
N TYR A 420 29.31 11.17 16.40
CA TYR A 420 27.99 11.75 16.69
C TYR A 420 27.57 11.61 18.16
N ARG A 421 28.04 10.57 18.86
CA ARG A 421 27.68 10.21 20.24
C ARG A 421 28.67 10.76 21.26
N ASP A 422 29.95 10.52 21.01
CA ASP A 422 31.10 11.01 21.77
C ASP A 422 32.16 11.51 20.78
N ARG A 423 32.14 12.83 20.56
CA ARG A 423 33.10 13.51 19.70
C ARG A 423 34.52 13.48 20.27
N GLU A 424 34.69 13.47 21.59
CA GLU A 424 36.00 13.57 22.21
C GLU A 424 36.76 12.25 22.06
N ALA A 425 36.15 11.14 22.46
CA ALA A 425 36.75 9.81 22.33
C ALA A 425 36.98 9.42 20.86
N ALA A 426 36.03 9.71 19.96
CA ALA A 426 36.20 9.48 18.53
C ALA A 426 37.33 10.31 17.92
N SER A 427 37.51 11.58 18.33
CA SER A 427 38.61 12.43 17.85
C SER A 427 39.97 11.88 18.30
N GLN A 428 40.08 11.40 19.54
CA GLN A 428 41.32 10.79 20.05
C GLN A 428 41.70 9.52 19.27
N TRP A 429 40.72 8.69 18.88
CA TRP A 429 40.99 7.55 18.00
C TRP A 429 41.43 7.99 16.60
N ILE A 430 40.71 8.96 15.98
CA ILE A 430 41.04 9.50 14.65
C ILE A 430 42.49 10.02 14.59
N GLU A 431 42.95 10.74 15.61
CA GLU A 431 44.34 11.24 15.74
C GLU A 431 45.41 10.13 15.73
N THR A 432 45.01 8.87 15.99
CA THR A 432 45.88 7.69 16.00
C THR A 432 45.58 6.68 14.88
N SER A 433 44.61 6.97 14.01
CA SER A 433 44.16 6.06 12.95
C SER A 433 44.93 6.24 11.64
N ASP A 434 45.20 5.15 10.92
CA ASP A 434 45.78 5.17 9.57
C ASP A 434 44.72 5.44 8.47
N LEU A 435 43.59 6.09 8.81
CA LEU A 435 42.52 6.39 7.85
C LEU A 435 42.98 7.40 6.78
N PRO A 436 42.49 7.27 5.52
CA PRO A 436 42.73 8.29 4.51
C PRO A 436 42.04 9.62 4.89
N GLN A 437 42.64 10.74 4.50
CA GLN A 437 42.15 12.09 4.80
C GLN A 437 40.67 12.30 4.42
N GLU A 438 40.21 11.70 3.32
CA GLU A 438 38.81 11.77 2.85
C GLU A 438 37.83 11.07 3.81
N ALA A 439 38.22 9.94 4.41
CA ALA A 439 37.44 9.28 5.46
C ALA A 439 37.37 10.14 6.73
N ILE A 440 38.50 10.72 7.14
CA ILE A 440 38.58 11.63 8.30
C ILE A 440 37.67 12.85 8.08
N GLU A 441 37.66 13.44 6.88
CA GLU A 441 36.75 14.52 6.51
C GLU A 441 35.28 14.06 6.49
N SER A 442 34.97 12.85 6.00
CA SER A 442 33.60 12.28 6.01
C SER A 442 33.03 12.04 7.41
N ILE A 443 33.88 11.57 8.34
CA ILE A 443 33.56 11.38 9.77
C ILE A 443 33.34 12.72 10.46
N THR A 444 34.29 13.65 10.31
CA THR A 444 34.32 14.91 11.07
C THR A 444 33.43 16.00 10.50
N ALA A 445 33.02 15.89 9.23
CA ALA A 445 32.06 16.78 8.59
C ALA A 445 30.77 16.86 9.41
N GLU A 446 30.51 18.05 9.98
CA GLU A 446 29.21 18.33 10.55
C GLU A 446 28.14 18.07 9.49
N ARG A 447 27.18 17.22 9.82
CA ARG A 447 26.00 16.98 9.00
C ARG A 447 25.28 18.32 8.87
N ARG A 448 25.57 19.08 7.80
CA ARG A 448 24.87 20.33 7.48
C ARG A 448 23.40 20.06 7.67
N GLY A 449 22.77 20.92 8.46
CA GLY A 449 21.35 20.79 8.73
C GLY A 449 20.56 20.74 7.42
N PHE A 450 19.30 20.33 7.51
CA PHE A 450 18.37 20.38 6.39
C PHE A 450 18.00 21.86 6.08
N GLU A 451 19.00 22.64 5.64
CA GLU A 451 18.88 24.05 5.32
C GLU A 451 17.91 24.18 4.15
N GLY A 452 16.72 24.71 4.45
CA GLY A 452 15.62 24.78 3.51
C GLY A 452 16.05 25.49 2.22
N ARG A 453 15.92 24.78 1.09
CA ARG A 453 16.20 25.31 -0.25
C ARG A 453 15.17 26.40 -0.60
N GLY A 454 15.46 27.61 -0.15
CA GLY A 454 14.58 28.79 -0.22
C GLY A 454 14.59 29.55 1.12
N GLY A 455 15.16 30.75 1.24
CA GLY A 455 15.74 31.64 0.23
C GLY A 455 15.27 33.08 0.46
N GLY A 456 16.22 33.99 0.73
CA GLY A 456 16.05 35.45 0.70
C GLY A 456 14.85 36.05 1.45
N GLY A 457 14.99 36.37 2.74
CA GLY A 457 13.91 37.00 3.52
C GLY A 457 14.36 37.67 4.81
N GLY A 458 15.22 38.69 4.73
CA GLY A 458 15.74 39.40 5.91
C GLY A 458 14.63 40.10 6.71
N ARG A 459 14.51 39.78 8.01
CA ARG A 459 13.66 40.51 8.95
C ARG A 459 14.43 41.67 9.59
N PRO A 460 13.96 42.93 9.52
CA PRO A 460 14.59 44.04 10.22
C PRO A 460 14.40 43.89 11.74
N GLY A 461 15.45 44.18 12.51
CA GLY A 461 15.40 44.17 13.97
C GLY A 461 14.61 45.37 14.52
N GLY A 462 13.85 45.16 15.59
CA GLY A 462 13.16 46.22 16.31
C GLY A 462 12.54 45.72 17.62
N GLY A 463 12.71 46.46 18.72
CA GLY A 463 12.05 46.13 20.00
C GLY A 463 12.94 46.09 21.26
N GLY A 464 13.99 46.91 21.37
CA GLY A 464 14.73 47.07 22.64
C GLY A 464 13.95 47.88 23.69
N PRO A 465 13.89 47.47 24.98
CA PRO A 465 13.16 48.20 26.02
C PRO A 465 13.97 49.35 26.65
N ARG A 466 13.53 50.59 26.33
CA ARG A 466 13.68 51.89 27.03
C ARG A 466 14.62 52.02 28.26
N GLY A 467 15.51 53.02 28.17
CA GLY A 467 16.11 53.73 29.32
C GLY A 467 17.39 54.47 28.89
N ARG A 468 17.58 55.78 29.09
CA ARG A 468 16.73 56.83 29.69
C ARG A 468 16.49 57.98 28.72
#